data_AF-A0A2G9NQ12-F1
#
_entry.id   AF-A0A2G9NQ12-F1
#
_cell.length_a   1.000
_cell.length_b   1.000
_cell.length_c   1.000
_cell.angle_alpha   90.00
_cell.angle_beta   90.00
_cell.angle_gamma   90.00
#
_symmetry.space_group_name_H-M   'P 1'
#
loop_
_entity.id
_entity.type
_entity.pdbx_description
1 polymer ?
#
loop_
_entity_poly.entity_id
_entity_poly.type
_entity_poly.pdbx_seq_one_letter_code
_entity_poly.pdbx_strand_id
1 'polypeptide(L)'
;MVFKKYTYRNGKKFGPYYYRTDRVNGEVVTTYLGRDLPKSKDSLTRNNYLRNFLFLILSVALVLSLFFFFGNLTSTGRVSLDLQDSYKIGENISGNLKLGLASGELIPSDSKVVVSLGDKEEEFILSELISRGDLQEGNFYVSNVALIGNGKGYGVLGSKKVYPEVDFDLRISKGLSLGNEKKDEFVIDSDSSGDSGESE
;
A
#
# COMPACT_ATOMS: atom_id res chain seq x y z
N MET A 1 -48.34 32.76 30.23
CA MET A 1 -46.86 32.97 30.22
C MET A 1 -46.25 32.22 31.40
N VAL A 2 -45.06 31.62 31.24
CA VAL A 2 -44.35 30.95 32.34
C VAL A 2 -43.36 31.91 33.01
N PHE A 3 -43.36 31.98 34.33
CA PHE A 3 -42.43 32.82 35.10
C PHE A 3 -41.85 32.08 36.32
N LYS A 4 -40.70 32.58 36.79
CA LYS A 4 -39.99 32.04 37.95
C LYS A 4 -40.42 32.79 39.21
N LYS A 5 -40.74 32.04 40.27
CA LYS A 5 -41.02 32.57 41.60
C LYS A 5 -40.06 31.98 42.63
N TYR A 6 -39.64 32.82 43.58
CA TYR A 6 -38.81 32.41 44.71
C TYR A 6 -39.58 32.66 46.01
N THR A 7 -39.35 31.84 47.02
CA THR A 7 -39.94 31.98 48.35
C THR A 7 -38.84 32.03 49.39
N TYR A 8 -39.07 32.75 50.49
CA TYR A 8 -38.11 32.86 51.59
C TYR A 8 -38.71 32.22 52.84
N ARG A 9 -37.95 31.33 53.50
CA ARG A 9 -38.32 30.75 54.80
C ARG A 9 -37.09 30.78 55.70
N ASN A 10 -37.23 31.32 56.91
CA ASN A 10 -36.13 31.49 57.88
C ASN A 10 -34.88 32.18 57.28
N GLY A 11 -35.09 33.23 56.49
CA GLY A 11 -34.00 33.95 55.80
C GLY A 11 -33.37 33.23 54.60
N LYS A 12 -33.70 31.96 54.34
CA LYS A 12 -33.17 31.18 53.23
C LYS A 12 -34.08 31.26 52.00
N LYS A 13 -33.48 31.46 50.81
CA LYS A 13 -34.15 31.52 49.51
C LYS A 13 -34.41 30.10 48.96
N PHE A 14 -35.64 29.82 48.54
CA PHE A 14 -36.08 28.55 47.93
C PHE A 14 -36.68 28.79 46.54
N GLY A 15 -36.32 27.94 45.57
CA GLY A 15 -36.73 28.04 44.17
C GLY A 15 -35.54 27.77 43.22
N PRO A 16 -35.71 27.99 41.91
CA PRO A 16 -36.88 28.57 41.25
C PRO A 16 -38.08 27.62 41.22
N TYR A 17 -39.27 28.19 41.39
CA TYR A 17 -40.54 27.52 41.14
C TYR A 17 -41.15 28.09 39.86
N TYR A 18 -41.59 27.23 38.95
CA TYR A 18 -42.19 27.65 37.70
C TYR A 18 -43.72 27.70 37.84
N TYR A 19 -44.30 28.83 37.45
CA TYR A 19 -45.75 29.01 37.41
C TYR A 19 -46.16 29.45 36.01
N ARG A 20 -47.34 29.02 35.59
CA ARG A 20 -47.99 29.46 34.35
C ARG A 20 -49.29 30.15 34.70
N THR A 21 -49.48 31.36 34.19
CA THR A 21 -50.76 32.07 34.28
C THR A 21 -51.47 32.00 32.94
N ASP A 22 -52.71 31.54 32.98
CA ASP A 22 -53.64 31.46 31.85
C ASP A 22 -55.01 32.05 32.28
N ARG A 23 -55.81 32.54 31.31
CA ARG A 23 -57.19 32.99 31.56
C ARG A 23 -58.15 31.89 31.16
N VAL A 24 -58.99 31.45 32.11
CA VAL A 24 -60.00 30.40 31.88
C VAL A 24 -61.33 30.94 32.38
N ASN A 25 -62.33 31.03 31.51
CA ASN A 25 -63.68 31.52 31.82
C ASN A 25 -63.72 32.93 32.46
N GLY A 26 -62.83 33.83 32.03
CA GLY A 26 -62.75 35.21 32.54
C GLY A 26 -61.91 35.36 33.81
N GLU A 27 -61.52 34.26 34.45
CA GLU A 27 -60.68 34.26 35.65
C GLU A 27 -59.21 34.02 35.32
N VAL A 28 -58.32 34.58 36.14
CA VAL A 28 -56.87 34.42 36.01
C VAL A 28 -56.42 33.27 36.90
N VAL A 29 -56.08 32.13 36.30
CA VAL A 29 -55.64 30.93 37.02
C VAL A 29 -54.13 30.80 36.91
N THR A 30 -53.46 30.56 38.05
CA THR A 30 -52.01 30.35 38.11
C THR A 30 -51.70 28.92 38.52
N THR A 31 -51.15 28.13 37.60
CA THR A 31 -50.82 26.72 37.78
C THR A 31 -49.34 26.54 38.10
N TYR A 32 -49.04 25.75 39.14
CA TYR A 32 -47.67 25.39 39.49
C TYR A 32 -47.14 24.27 38.58
N LEU A 33 -45.98 24.48 37.95
CA LEU A 33 -45.37 23.55 36.98
C LEU A 33 -44.24 22.69 37.55
N GLY A 34 -43.79 22.94 38.78
CA GLY A 34 -42.64 22.24 39.37
C GLY A 34 -41.37 23.08 39.49
N ARG A 35 -40.26 22.44 39.89
CA ARG A 35 -38.93 23.06 40.05
C ARG A 35 -38.02 22.90 38.83
N ASP A 36 -38.36 22.00 37.91
CA ASP A 36 -37.59 21.71 36.72
C ASP A 36 -38.42 22.06 35.48
N LEU A 37 -37.90 22.93 34.62
CA LEU A 37 -38.47 23.13 33.28
C LEU A 37 -38.24 21.87 32.45
N PRO A 38 -39.18 21.47 31.57
CA PRO A 38 -38.88 20.49 30.54
C PRO A 38 -37.71 21.03 29.69
N LYS A 39 -36.56 20.34 29.72
CA LYS A 39 -35.39 20.69 28.90
C LYS A 39 -35.84 20.65 27.43
N SER A 40 -35.72 21.78 26.73
CA SER A 40 -35.88 21.81 25.27
C SER A 40 -34.95 20.74 24.67
N LYS A 41 -35.52 19.84 23.89
CA LYS A 41 -34.82 18.72 23.24
C LYS A 41 -33.89 19.16 22.10
N ASP A 42 -33.76 20.45 21.84
CA ASP A 42 -33.13 20.95 20.59
C ASP A 42 -31.61 21.12 20.67
N SER A 43 -30.98 20.96 21.84
CA SER A 43 -29.54 21.21 21.98
C SER A 43 -28.63 19.98 21.89
N LEU A 44 -29.18 18.77 21.70
CA LEU A 44 -28.40 17.52 21.75
C LEU A 44 -28.10 16.90 20.36
N THR A 45 -28.69 17.39 19.27
CA THR A 45 -28.54 16.77 17.94
C THR A 45 -27.51 17.44 17.03
N ARG A 46 -27.07 18.68 17.33
CA ARG A 46 -26.13 19.42 16.48
C ARG A 46 -24.70 18.86 16.49
N ASN A 47 -24.28 18.19 17.56
CA ASN A 47 -22.88 17.77 17.72
C ASN A 47 -22.51 16.51 16.89
N ASN A 48 -23.47 15.64 16.62
CA ASN A 48 -23.21 14.39 15.89
C ASN A 48 -23.05 14.62 14.38
N TYR A 49 -23.74 15.61 13.82
CA TYR A 49 -23.64 15.93 12.40
C TYR A 49 -22.28 16.55 12.05
N LEU A 50 -21.79 17.49 12.89
CA LEU A 50 -20.47 18.10 12.70
C LEU A 50 -19.33 17.09 12.85
N ARG A 51 -19.45 16.16 13.80
CA ARG A 51 -18.47 15.08 13.97
C ARG A 51 -18.43 14.15 12.76
N ASN A 52 -19.59 13.73 12.27
CA ASN A 52 -19.67 12.86 11.09
C ASN A 52 -19.18 13.57 9.82
N PHE A 53 -19.45 14.87 9.69
CA PHE A 53 -18.95 15.70 8.59
C PHE A 53 -17.42 15.83 8.62
N LEU A 54 -16.82 16.00 9.80
CA LEU A 54 -15.37 16.02 9.96
C LEU A 54 -14.72 14.69 9.53
N PHE A 55 -15.32 13.55 9.91
CA PHE A 55 -14.84 12.22 9.49
C PHE A 55 -14.95 12.01 7.98
N LEU A 56 -16.01 12.53 7.35
CA LEU A 56 -16.15 12.49 5.88
C LEU A 56 -15.01 13.26 5.19
N ILE A 57 -14.72 14.48 5.64
CA ILE A 57 -13.62 15.30 5.09
C ILE A 57 -12.28 14.58 5.26
N LEU A 58 -12.02 14.01 6.45
CA LEU A 58 -10.78 13.28 6.72
C LEU A 58 -10.63 12.06 5.81
N SER A 59 -11.72 11.33 5.57
CA SER A 59 -11.74 10.19 4.65
C SER A 59 -11.44 10.61 3.21
N VAL A 60 -12.04 11.69 2.72
CA VAL A 60 -11.77 12.21 1.37
C VAL A 60 -10.32 12.67 1.23
N ALA A 61 -9.79 13.38 2.24
CA ALA A 61 -8.39 13.81 2.26
C ALA A 61 -7.41 12.61 2.23
N LEU A 62 -7.71 11.54 2.95
CA LEU A 62 -6.91 10.31 2.94
C LEU A 62 -6.87 9.68 1.55
N VAL A 63 -8.02 9.58 0.87
CA VAL A 63 -8.10 9.01 -0.49
C VAL A 63 -7.31 9.86 -1.49
N LEU A 64 -7.43 11.18 -1.42
CA LEU A 64 -6.66 12.09 -2.26
C LEU A 64 -5.15 11.99 -1.99
N SER A 65 -4.74 11.86 -0.73
CA SER A 65 -3.35 11.66 -0.35
C SER A 65 -2.78 10.36 -0.90
N LEU A 66 -3.55 9.27 -0.86
CA LEU A 66 -3.14 7.98 -1.44
C LEU A 66 -2.99 8.08 -2.95
N PHE A 67 -3.93 8.73 -3.64
CA PHE A 67 -3.86 8.94 -5.08
C PHE A 67 -2.58 9.69 -5.50
N PHE A 68 -2.19 10.72 -4.75
CA PHE A 68 -0.97 11.49 -5.02
C PHE A 68 0.31 10.68 -4.76
N PHE A 69 0.32 9.81 -3.74
CA PHE A 69 1.45 8.94 -3.43
C PHE A 69 1.68 7.86 -4.49
N PHE A 70 0.61 7.26 -5.02
CA PHE A 70 0.73 6.22 -6.04
C PHE A 70 0.89 6.76 -7.46
N GLY A 71 0.44 8.00 -7.74
CA GLY A 71 0.52 8.60 -9.08
C GLY A 71 1.94 8.95 -9.55
N ASN A 72 2.92 9.02 -8.65
CA ASN A 72 4.30 9.44 -8.96
C ASN A 72 5.33 8.31 -8.87
N LEU A 73 4.90 7.04 -8.86
CA LEU A 73 5.81 5.91 -8.97
C LEU A 73 6.32 5.80 -10.41
N THR A 74 7.28 6.65 -10.77
CA THR A 74 8.08 6.44 -11.99
C THR A 74 8.93 5.19 -11.76
N SER A 75 8.51 4.10 -12.38
CA SER A 75 9.24 2.83 -12.40
C SER A 75 10.60 3.03 -13.09
N THR A 76 11.65 3.34 -12.33
CA THR A 76 13.01 3.48 -12.84
C THR A 76 13.74 2.13 -12.77
N GLY A 77 14.06 1.57 -13.93
CA GLY A 77 14.92 0.39 -14.05
C GLY A 77 16.39 0.72 -13.74
N ARG A 78 17.19 -0.30 -13.43
CA ARG A 78 18.65 -0.13 -13.23
C ARG A 78 19.34 0.03 -14.58
N VAL A 79 19.85 1.22 -14.85
CA VAL A 79 20.57 1.56 -16.08
C VAL A 79 21.96 2.06 -15.67
N SER A 80 23.01 1.55 -16.32
CA SER A 80 24.38 2.06 -16.15
C SER A 80 24.80 2.77 -17.43
N LEU A 81 25.30 3.99 -17.27
CA LEU A 81 25.83 4.82 -18.36
C LEU A 81 27.32 5.05 -18.11
N ASP A 82 28.13 4.72 -19.11
CA ASP A 82 29.58 4.91 -19.09
C ASP A 82 29.92 6.20 -19.84
N LEU A 83 30.31 7.24 -19.10
CA LEU A 83 30.68 8.56 -19.61
C LEU A 83 32.19 8.77 -19.48
N GLN A 84 32.79 9.52 -20.42
CA GLN A 84 34.20 9.91 -20.31
C GLN A 84 34.34 11.11 -19.38
N ASP A 85 35.34 11.14 -18.51
CA ASP A 85 35.46 12.17 -17.47
C ASP A 85 35.90 13.57 -17.96
N SER A 86 36.30 13.70 -19.24
CA SER A 86 36.78 14.97 -19.80
C SER A 86 36.10 15.32 -21.11
N TYR A 87 35.28 16.38 -21.09
CA TYR A 87 34.67 16.97 -22.28
C TYR A 87 35.11 18.42 -22.43
N LYS A 88 35.28 18.88 -23.67
CA LYS A 88 35.46 20.30 -23.98
C LYS A 88 34.10 20.98 -24.11
N ILE A 89 34.05 22.27 -23.80
CA ILE A 89 32.84 23.07 -24.00
C ILE A 89 32.48 23.05 -25.50
N GLY A 90 31.24 22.64 -25.79
CA GLY A 90 30.73 22.51 -27.17
C GLY A 90 30.97 21.15 -27.84
N GLU A 91 31.58 20.19 -27.13
CA GLU A 91 31.75 18.83 -27.61
C GLU A 91 30.44 18.02 -27.49
N ASN A 92 30.15 17.20 -28.51
CA ASN A 92 29.02 16.27 -28.43
C ASN A 92 29.35 15.16 -27.44
N ILE A 93 28.51 15.02 -26.42
CA ILE A 93 28.64 13.94 -25.44
C ILE A 93 28.19 12.64 -26.10
N SER A 94 29.09 11.68 -26.12
CA SER A 94 28.81 10.33 -26.61
C SER A 94 29.11 9.32 -25.50
N GLY A 95 28.37 8.21 -25.53
CA GLY A 95 28.47 7.15 -24.53
C GLY A 95 27.74 5.89 -25.00
N ASN A 96 27.93 4.80 -24.28
CA ASN A 96 27.23 3.55 -24.55
C ASN A 96 26.24 3.26 -23.43
N LEU A 97 24.96 3.13 -23.78
CA LEU A 97 23.93 2.67 -22.87
C LEU A 97 23.93 1.15 -22.83
N LYS A 98 24.20 0.55 -21.66
CA LYS A 98 24.12 -0.90 -21.47
C LYS A 98 22.90 -1.24 -20.61
N LEU A 99 21.88 -1.82 -21.24
CA LEU A 99 20.68 -2.33 -20.56
C LEU A 99 20.84 -3.83 -20.30
N GLY A 100 20.93 -4.22 -19.03
CA GLY A 100 20.97 -5.61 -18.62
C GLY A 100 19.60 -6.10 -18.18
N LEU A 101 19.08 -7.13 -18.85
CA LEU A 101 17.82 -7.79 -18.51
C LEU A 101 18.09 -9.22 -18.04
N ALA A 102 17.36 -9.66 -17.02
CA ALA A 102 17.36 -11.06 -16.62
C ALA A 102 16.52 -11.90 -17.60
N SER A 103 16.82 -13.20 -17.70
CA SER A 103 16.01 -14.11 -18.51
C SER A 103 14.57 -14.16 -18.02
N GLY A 104 13.62 -13.98 -18.93
CA GLY A 104 12.18 -13.93 -18.64
C GLY A 104 11.66 -12.52 -18.42
N GLU A 105 12.52 -11.49 -18.46
CA GLU A 105 12.10 -10.09 -18.45
C GLU A 105 11.79 -9.59 -19.86
N LEU A 106 10.80 -8.70 -19.94
CA LEU A 106 10.32 -8.07 -21.17
C LEU A 106 9.95 -6.61 -20.89
N ILE A 107 10.64 -5.68 -21.56
CA ILE A 107 10.41 -4.24 -21.46
C ILE A 107 9.73 -3.72 -22.73
N PRO A 108 8.71 -2.84 -22.65
CA PRO A 108 8.04 -2.28 -23.83
C PRO A 108 9.02 -1.59 -24.78
N SER A 109 8.84 -1.77 -26.09
CA SER A 109 9.73 -1.13 -27.09
C SER A 109 9.56 0.38 -27.17
N ASP A 110 8.41 0.91 -26.76
CA ASP A 110 8.08 2.32 -26.67
C ASP A 110 8.44 2.96 -25.31
N SER A 111 9.23 2.26 -24.49
CA SER A 111 9.72 2.80 -23.22
C SER A 111 10.53 4.08 -23.44
N LYS A 112 10.30 5.07 -22.58
CA LYS A 112 11.06 6.32 -22.57
C LYS A 112 12.37 6.13 -21.82
N VAL A 113 13.49 6.53 -22.45
CA VAL A 113 14.80 6.63 -21.82
C VAL A 113 15.10 8.11 -21.58
N VAL A 114 15.29 8.46 -20.32
CA VAL A 114 15.58 9.84 -19.90
C VAL A 114 17.04 9.91 -19.46
N VAL A 115 17.81 10.80 -20.07
CA VAL A 115 19.22 11.04 -19.73
C VAL A 115 19.34 12.43 -19.11
N SER A 116 19.86 12.50 -17.90
CA SER A 116 20.06 13.76 -17.17
C SER A 116 21.54 14.03 -16.90
N LEU A 117 21.96 15.27 -17.17
CA LEU A 117 23.32 15.76 -16.89
C LEU A 117 23.25 17.19 -16.35
N GLY A 118 23.35 17.32 -15.02
CA GLY A 118 23.16 18.60 -14.34
C GLY A 118 21.73 19.11 -14.55
N ASP A 119 21.60 20.31 -15.12
CA ASP A 119 20.31 20.96 -15.40
C ASP A 119 19.73 20.64 -16.79
N LYS A 120 20.33 19.69 -17.52
CA LYS A 120 19.86 19.26 -18.84
C LYS A 120 19.27 17.87 -18.77
N GLU A 121 18.16 17.71 -19.48
CA GLU A 121 17.44 16.45 -19.62
C GLU A 121 17.10 16.24 -21.10
N GLU A 122 17.36 15.04 -21.61
CA GLU A 122 17.02 14.63 -22.97
C GLU A 122 16.24 13.32 -22.90
N GLU A 123 15.23 13.20 -23.76
CA GLU A 123 14.34 12.04 -23.82
C GLU A 123 14.49 11.31 -25.15
N PHE A 124 14.57 9.98 -25.10
CA PHE A 124 14.69 9.11 -26.26
C PHE A 124 13.69 7.96 -26.15
N ILE A 125 13.22 7.45 -27.29
CA ILE A 125 12.42 6.21 -27.30
C ILE A 125 13.40 5.02 -27.36
N LEU A 126 13.16 3.99 -26.54
CA LEU A 126 14.03 2.81 -26.46
C LEU A 126 14.22 2.12 -27.82
N SER A 127 13.17 2.02 -28.63
CA SER A 127 13.22 1.45 -29.97
C SER A 127 14.11 2.22 -30.95
N GLU A 128 14.33 3.51 -30.72
CA GLU A 128 15.23 4.33 -31.55
C GLU A 128 16.70 4.12 -31.15
N LEU A 129 16.96 3.74 -29.91
CA LEU A 129 18.31 3.50 -29.39
C LEU A 129 18.84 2.08 -29.70
N ILE A 130 17.94 1.11 -29.92
CA ILE A 130 18.32 -0.29 -30.17
C ILE A 130 18.25 -0.58 -31.67
N SER A 131 19.41 -0.57 -32.33
CA SER A 131 19.48 -0.81 -33.78
C SER A 131 19.40 -2.29 -34.19
N ARG A 132 19.60 -3.23 -33.24
CA ARG A 132 19.57 -4.69 -33.47
C ARG A 132 19.01 -5.41 -32.24
N GLY A 133 17.79 -5.89 -32.34
CA GLY A 133 17.15 -6.71 -31.31
C GLY A 133 15.82 -7.25 -31.81
N ASP A 134 15.60 -8.55 -31.67
CA ASP A 134 14.35 -9.17 -32.06
C ASP A 134 13.27 -8.80 -31.04
N LEU A 135 12.24 -8.10 -31.51
CA LEU A 135 11.07 -7.79 -30.70
C LEU A 135 10.36 -9.09 -30.32
N GLN A 136 10.17 -9.29 -29.02
CA GLN A 136 9.37 -10.38 -28.48
C GLN A 136 7.97 -9.86 -28.15
N GLU A 137 6.96 -10.70 -28.26
CA GLU A 137 5.58 -10.36 -27.90
C GLU A 137 5.17 -11.11 -26.64
N GLY A 138 4.64 -10.39 -25.64
CA GLY A 138 4.28 -10.98 -24.36
C GLY A 138 3.82 -9.96 -23.33
N ASN A 139 3.66 -10.42 -22.09
CA ASN A 139 3.37 -9.55 -20.96
C ASN A 139 4.65 -8.87 -20.47
N PHE A 140 4.58 -7.57 -20.21
CA PHE A 140 5.73 -6.84 -19.70
C PHE A 140 6.04 -7.25 -18.28
N TYR A 141 7.32 -7.50 -18.02
CA TYR A 141 7.79 -7.99 -16.73
C TYR A 141 9.24 -7.59 -16.51
N VAL A 142 9.53 -6.97 -15.36
CA VAL A 142 10.88 -6.72 -14.87
C VAL A 142 10.89 -7.04 -13.38
N SER A 143 11.92 -7.72 -12.92
CA SER A 143 12.02 -8.11 -11.52
C SER A 143 12.06 -6.89 -10.63
N ASN A 144 11.29 -6.93 -9.53
CA ASN A 144 11.15 -5.83 -8.56
C ASN A 144 10.46 -4.57 -9.10
N VAL A 145 9.81 -4.68 -10.25
CA VAL A 145 9.07 -3.58 -10.87
C VAL A 145 7.68 -4.07 -11.26
N ALA A 146 6.65 -3.37 -10.78
CA ALA A 146 5.28 -3.63 -11.20
C ALA A 146 5.04 -3.00 -12.58
N LEU A 147 5.21 -3.79 -13.64
CA LEU A 147 4.79 -3.44 -15.00
C LEU A 147 3.42 -4.07 -15.28
N ILE A 148 2.55 -3.32 -15.93
CA ILE A 148 1.23 -3.78 -16.36
C ILE A 148 1.12 -3.51 -17.85
N GLY A 149 0.67 -4.52 -18.60
CA GLY A 149 0.45 -4.43 -20.03
C GLY A 149 1.10 -5.57 -20.79
N ASN A 150 0.81 -5.61 -22.07
CA ASN A 150 1.28 -6.61 -23.01
C ASN A 150 1.53 -5.96 -24.37
N GLY A 151 2.44 -6.56 -25.14
CA GLY A 151 2.77 -6.09 -26.47
C GLY A 151 4.18 -6.48 -26.88
N LYS A 152 4.73 -5.70 -27.81
CA LYS A 152 6.09 -5.91 -28.33
C LYS A 152 7.11 -5.24 -27.42
N GLY A 153 8.20 -5.94 -27.16
CA GLY A 153 9.24 -5.48 -26.25
C GLY A 153 10.60 -6.12 -26.49
N TYR A 154 11.59 -5.61 -25.78
CA TYR A 154 12.95 -6.15 -25.75
C TYR A 154 13.10 -7.02 -24.51
N GLY A 155 13.59 -8.24 -24.69
CA GLY A 155 13.70 -9.23 -23.64
C GLY A 155 14.26 -10.54 -24.14
N VAL A 156 14.66 -11.40 -23.21
CA VAL A 156 15.12 -12.76 -23.51
C VAL A 156 14.14 -13.73 -22.87
N LEU A 157 13.63 -14.69 -23.65
CA LEU A 157 12.74 -15.73 -23.11
C LEU A 157 13.44 -16.49 -21.97
N GLY A 158 12.80 -16.50 -20.80
CA GLY A 158 13.27 -17.22 -19.63
C GLY A 158 12.45 -18.47 -19.36
N SER A 159 13.02 -19.39 -18.58
CA SER A 159 12.30 -20.55 -18.04
C SER A 159 12.12 -20.39 -16.53
N LYS A 160 10.89 -20.54 -16.04
CA LYS A 160 10.58 -20.54 -14.62
C LYS A 160 10.37 -21.98 -14.16
N LYS A 161 11.19 -22.47 -13.23
CA LYS A 161 10.94 -23.74 -12.54
C LYS A 161 9.83 -23.51 -11.52
N VAL A 162 8.65 -24.06 -11.77
CA VAL A 162 7.52 -24.05 -10.82
C VAL A 162 7.56 -25.36 -10.06
N TYR A 163 7.77 -25.27 -8.74
CA TYR A 163 7.67 -26.41 -7.85
C TYR A 163 6.20 -26.61 -7.46
N PRO A 164 5.72 -27.86 -7.34
CA PRO A 164 4.36 -28.10 -6.88
C PRO A 164 4.21 -27.61 -5.43
N GLU A 165 3.01 -27.12 -5.11
CA GLU A 165 2.62 -26.92 -3.72
C GLU A 165 2.50 -28.30 -3.07
N VAL A 166 3.26 -28.53 -1.99
CA VAL A 166 3.26 -29.80 -1.26
C VAL A 166 2.53 -29.58 0.05
N ASP A 167 1.30 -30.09 0.12
CA ASP A 167 0.57 -30.22 1.37
C ASP A 167 1.06 -31.46 2.12
N PHE A 168 1.38 -31.31 3.41
CA PHE A 168 1.72 -32.45 4.25
C PHE A 168 1.16 -32.28 5.66
N ASP A 169 0.72 -33.39 6.23
CA ASP A 169 0.29 -33.46 7.62
C ASP A 169 1.48 -33.80 8.52
N LEU A 170 1.86 -32.85 9.38
CA LEU A 170 2.90 -33.09 10.38
C LEU A 170 2.32 -33.87 11.56
N ARG A 171 2.55 -35.18 11.58
CA ARG A 171 2.18 -36.02 12.72
C ARG A 171 3.30 -36.06 13.75
N ILE A 172 3.17 -35.27 14.82
CA ILE A 172 4.09 -35.29 15.95
C ILE A 172 3.72 -36.45 16.88
N SER A 173 4.62 -37.41 17.06
CA SER A 173 4.50 -38.46 18.07
C SER A 173 5.58 -38.31 19.13
N LYS A 174 5.23 -38.63 20.37
CA LYS A 174 6.19 -38.71 21.47
C LYS A 174 6.94 -40.02 21.32
N GLY A 175 8.20 -39.96 20.89
CA GLY A 175 9.08 -41.12 20.89
C GLY A 175 9.19 -41.66 22.31
N LEU A 176 8.70 -42.89 22.53
CA LEU A 176 9.17 -43.70 23.65
C LEU A 176 10.63 -43.99 23.33
N SER A 177 11.54 -43.36 24.08
CA SER A 177 12.93 -43.75 24.13
C SER A 177 13.03 -45.15 24.71
N LEU A 178 12.78 -46.16 23.87
CA LEU A 178 13.18 -47.53 24.14
C LEU A 178 14.69 -47.55 23.97
N GLY A 179 15.39 -47.56 25.12
CA GLY A 179 16.81 -47.81 25.14
C GLY A 179 17.13 -49.17 24.51
N ASN A 180 18.13 -49.14 23.64
CA ASN A 180 19.00 -50.23 23.21
C ASN A 180 18.36 -51.46 22.53
N GLU A 181 18.64 -51.64 21.24
CA GLU A 181 19.57 -52.65 20.68
C GLU A 181 19.12 -53.12 19.28
N LYS A 182 19.81 -52.63 18.24
CA LYS A 182 20.70 -53.41 17.38
C LYS A 182 21.13 -52.54 16.20
N LYS A 183 22.45 -52.33 16.09
CA LYS A 183 23.10 -51.86 14.88
C LYS A 183 23.05 -53.01 13.89
N ASP A 184 22.12 -52.96 12.94
CA ASP A 184 22.31 -53.68 11.68
C ASP A 184 23.14 -52.77 10.78
N GLU A 185 24.38 -53.18 10.65
CA GLU A 185 25.45 -52.59 9.87
C GLU A 185 25.06 -52.67 8.38
N PHE A 186 24.70 -51.54 7.78
CA PHE A 186 24.49 -51.43 6.34
C PHE A 186 25.87 -51.39 5.67
N VAL A 187 26.33 -52.57 5.24
CA VAL A 187 27.53 -52.74 4.41
C VAL A 187 27.23 -52.16 3.02
N ILE A 188 27.88 -51.05 2.69
CA ILE A 188 27.96 -50.56 1.31
C ILE A 188 29.17 -51.24 0.69
N ASP A 189 28.90 -52.25 -0.15
CA ASP A 189 29.89 -52.79 -1.08
C ASP A 189 30.24 -51.69 -2.08
N SER A 190 31.40 -51.07 -1.87
CA SER A 190 32.06 -50.22 -2.86
C SER A 190 33.01 -51.10 -3.66
N ASP A 191 32.48 -51.74 -4.70
CA ASP A 191 33.30 -52.42 -5.71
C ASP A 191 32.80 -52.03 -7.11
N SER A 192 33.49 -51.05 -7.72
CA SER A 192 33.55 -50.88 -9.16
C SER A 192 34.75 -50.00 -9.50
N SER A 193 35.87 -50.68 -9.63
CA SER A 193 36.98 -50.30 -10.48
C SER A 193 36.51 -50.23 -11.94
N GLY A 194 36.85 -49.12 -12.60
CA GLY A 194 36.62 -48.87 -14.02
C GLY A 194 37.79 -48.05 -14.55
N ASP A 195 38.91 -48.75 -14.73
CA ASP A 195 40.15 -48.34 -15.35
C ASP A 195 39.99 -48.16 -16.88
N SER A 196 40.99 -47.47 -17.45
CA SER A 196 41.45 -47.44 -18.84
C SER A 196 40.91 -46.34 -19.77
N GLY A 197 41.86 -45.61 -20.36
CA GLY A 197 41.65 -44.97 -21.66
C GLY A 197 42.49 -43.73 -21.95
N GLU A 198 43.81 -43.81 -21.78
CA GLU A 198 44.77 -42.91 -22.42
C GLU A 198 45.00 -43.41 -23.87
N SER A 199 44.87 -42.56 -24.89
CA SER A 199 45.61 -42.69 -26.17
C SER A 199 45.54 -41.38 -26.99
N GLU A 200 46.74 -40.84 -27.21
CA GLU A 200 47.28 -40.13 -28.39
C GLU A 200 46.58 -38.89 -28.97
#